data_AF-A0A956UIA1-F1
#
_entry.id   AF-A0A956UIA1-F1
#
_cell.length_a   1.000
_cell.length_b   1.000
_cell.length_c   1.000
_cell.angle_alpha   90.00
_cell.angle_beta   90.00
_cell.angle_gamma   90.00
#
_symmetry.space_group_name_H-M   'P 1'
#
loop_
_entity.id
_entity.type
_entity.pdbx_description
1 polymer ?
#
loop_
_entity_poly.entity_id
_entity_poly.type
_entity_poly.pdbx_seq_one_letter_code
_entity_poly.pdbx_strand_id
1 'polypeptide(L)'
;MQRHEVPTHLNIDDKAFAGLTMRQLMVAIIGLALAYSTMSEAPLPLGVRLAAGTTVLLMTAAISLWQPAGRSLEDWALVLLRYISIPRVVVWRVRTS
;
A
#
# COMPACT_ATOMS: atom_id res chain seq x y z
N MET A 1 -11.44 -5.30 38.24
CA MET A 1 -10.98 -4.90 36.89
C MET A 1 -10.15 -6.05 36.32
N GLN A 2 -10.77 -6.90 35.49
CA GLN A 2 -10.08 -8.03 34.86
C GLN A 2 -9.23 -7.54 33.69
N ARG A 3 -7.93 -7.45 33.93
CA ARG A 3 -6.92 -7.11 32.91
C ARG A 3 -6.80 -8.32 31.99
N HIS A 4 -7.41 -8.24 30.80
CA HIS A 4 -7.26 -9.27 29.78
C HIS A 4 -5.88 -9.06 29.14
N GLU A 5 -4.92 -9.94 29.45
CA GLU A 5 -3.64 -9.96 28.76
C GLU A 5 -3.87 -10.36 27.31
N VAL A 6 -3.61 -9.42 26.40
CA VAL A 6 -3.68 -9.67 24.96
C VAL A 6 -2.53 -10.64 24.62
N PRO A 7 -2.81 -11.82 24.05
CA PRO A 7 -1.77 -12.80 23.76
C PRO A 7 -0.73 -12.24 22.80
N THR A 8 0.55 -12.35 23.17
CA THR A 8 1.73 -11.81 22.46
C THR A 8 1.92 -12.35 21.03
N HIS A 9 1.10 -13.30 20.59
CA HIS A 9 1.14 -13.93 19.27
C HIS A 9 0.02 -13.48 18.32
N LEU A 10 -0.84 -12.54 18.74
CA LEU A 10 -1.74 -11.90 17.80
C LEU A 10 -0.90 -10.94 16.95
N ASN A 11 -0.72 -11.28 15.68
CA ASN A 11 -0.14 -10.41 14.66
C ASN A 11 -1.11 -9.24 14.36
N ILE A 12 -1.43 -8.45 15.40
CA ILE A 12 -2.20 -7.22 15.28
C ILE A 12 -1.20 -6.14 14.91
N ASP A 13 -1.36 -5.56 13.74
CA ASP A 13 -0.63 -4.36 13.36
C ASP A 13 -0.90 -3.24 14.37
N ASP A 14 0.19 -2.62 14.84
CA ASP A 14 0.12 -1.46 15.72
C ASP A 14 -0.68 -0.34 15.04
N LYS A 15 -1.80 0.02 15.66
CA LYS A 15 -2.66 1.13 15.23
C LYS A 15 -2.07 2.41 15.78
N ALA A 16 -1.60 3.29 14.90
CA ALA A 16 -0.91 4.52 15.28
C ALA A 16 -1.90 5.58 15.81
N PHE A 17 -2.93 5.93 15.03
CA PHE A 17 -3.85 7.03 15.38
C PHE A 17 -5.25 6.80 14.80
N ALA A 18 -6.31 7.05 15.58
CA ALA A 18 -7.71 6.85 15.19
C ALA A 18 -8.05 5.44 14.64
N GLY A 19 -7.28 4.42 15.01
CA GLY A 19 -7.45 3.05 14.51
C GLY A 19 -6.80 2.77 13.15
N LEU A 20 -6.11 3.75 12.56
CA LEU A 20 -5.29 3.60 11.35
C LEU A 20 -3.90 3.06 11.71
N THR A 21 -3.39 2.18 10.86
CA THR A 21 -1.99 1.73 10.95
C THR A 21 -1.03 2.86 10.58
N MET A 22 0.21 2.82 11.07
CA MET A 22 1.25 3.78 10.69
C MET A 22 1.43 3.87 9.16
N ARG A 23 1.31 2.71 8.48
CA ARG A 23 1.34 2.62 7.02
C ARG A 23 0.24 3.44 6.36
N GLN A 24 -1.01 3.28 6.79
CA GLN A 24 -2.16 4.00 6.24
C GLN A 24 -2.02 5.51 6.39
N LEU A 25 -1.48 5.94 7.53
CA LEU A 25 -1.22 7.34 7.81
C LEU A 25 -0.13 7.90 6.89
N MET A 26 0.98 7.17 6.69
CA MET A 26 2.04 7.57 5.76
C MET A 26 1.54 7.65 4.31
N VAL A 27 0.81 6.64 3.83
CA VAL A 27 0.22 6.63 2.47
C VAL A 27 -0.74 7.81 2.29
N ALA A 28 -1.57 8.10 3.29
CA ALA A 28 -2.49 9.23 3.25
C ALA A 28 -1.75 10.57 3.16
N ILE A 29 -0.69 10.77 3.97
CA ILE A 29 0.11 12.00 3.94
C ILE A 29 0.80 12.17 2.58
N ILE A 30 1.41 11.11 2.05
CA ILE A 30 2.10 11.14 0.75
C ILE A 30 1.09 11.45 -0.38
N GLY A 31 -0.05 10.78 -0.40
CA GLY A 31 -1.07 11.01 -1.42
C GLY A 31 -1.72 12.39 -1.33
N LEU A 32 -1.90 12.93 -0.11
CA LEU A 32 -2.32 14.32 0.08
C LEU A 32 -1.28 15.31 -0.44
N ALA A 33 0.01 15.06 -0.19
CA ALA A 33 1.08 15.91 -0.70
C ALA A 33 1.13 15.90 -2.24
N LEU A 34 0.93 14.74 -2.87
CA LEU A 34 0.85 14.62 -4.34
C LEU A 34 -0.41 15.27 -4.92
N ALA A 35 -1.56 15.10 -4.28
CA ALA A 35 -2.80 15.77 -4.70
C ALA A 35 -2.65 17.30 -4.60
N TYR A 36 -2.01 17.78 -3.53
CA TYR A 36 -1.73 19.21 -3.36
C TYR A 36 -0.76 19.73 -4.45
N SER A 37 0.33 19.00 -4.73
CA SER A 37 1.32 19.44 -5.74
C SER A 37 0.73 19.51 -7.16
N THR A 38 -0.09 18.53 -7.53
CA THR A 38 -0.79 18.54 -8.82
C THR A 38 -1.76 19.72 -8.94
N MET A 39 -2.36 20.13 -7.83
CA MET A 39 -3.26 21.27 -7.77
C MET A 39 -2.52 22.62 -7.71
N SER A 40 -1.33 22.70 -7.11
CA SER A 40 -0.58 23.95 -6.90
C SER A 40 0.40 24.29 -8.03
N GLU A 41 1.05 23.31 -8.68
CA GLU A 41 2.15 23.60 -9.61
C GLU A 41 1.88 23.28 -11.09
N ALA A 42 0.86 22.47 -11.42
CA ALA A 42 0.60 22.13 -12.83
C ALA A 42 0.07 23.32 -13.67
N PRO A 43 0.72 23.71 -14.78
CA PRO A 43 0.21 24.76 -15.69
C PRO A 43 -0.93 24.22 -16.57
N LEU A 44 -2.01 23.78 -15.94
CA LEU A 44 -3.18 23.16 -16.57
C LEU A 44 -4.45 23.97 -16.25
N PRO A 45 -5.50 23.87 -17.09
CA PRO A 45 -6.80 24.46 -16.78
C PRO A 45 -7.33 23.97 -15.43
N LEU A 46 -7.98 24.84 -14.68
CA LEU A 46 -8.43 24.59 -13.30
C LEU A 46 -9.25 23.29 -13.18
N GLY A 47 -10.12 23.01 -14.16
CA GLY A 47 -10.91 21.78 -14.21
C GLY A 47 -10.07 20.50 -14.33
N VAL A 48 -8.98 20.53 -15.10
CA VAL A 48 -8.08 19.38 -15.25
C VAL A 48 -7.25 19.16 -13.98
N ARG A 49 -6.84 20.23 -13.30
CA ARG A 49 -6.13 20.14 -12.01
C ARG A 49 -7.02 19.54 -10.92
N LEU A 50 -8.28 19.96 -10.85
CA LEU A 50 -9.26 19.40 -9.91
C LEU A 50 -9.54 17.93 -10.21
N ALA A 51 -9.74 17.57 -11.48
CA ALA A 51 -9.92 16.17 -11.88
C ALA A 51 -8.70 15.32 -11.50
N ALA A 52 -7.48 15.80 -11.78
CA ALA A 52 -6.24 15.12 -11.45
C ALA A 52 -6.08 14.93 -9.92
N GLY A 53 -6.26 16.01 -9.14
CA GLY A 53 -6.17 15.95 -7.68
C GLY A 53 -7.22 15.02 -7.06
N THR A 54 -8.45 15.05 -7.56
CA THR A 54 -9.52 14.15 -7.11
C THR A 54 -9.19 12.70 -7.42
N THR A 55 -8.64 12.43 -8.60
CA THR A 55 -8.23 11.08 -9.00
C THR A 55 -7.09 10.56 -8.11
N VAL A 56 -6.09 11.41 -7.81
CA VAL A 56 -4.99 11.06 -6.90
C VAL A 56 -5.51 10.79 -5.48
N LEU A 57 -6.45 11.60 -4.99
CA LEU A 57 -7.09 11.39 -3.69
C LEU A 57 -7.87 10.08 -3.63
N LEU A 58 -8.68 9.78 -4.65
CA LEU A 58 -9.43 8.52 -4.73
C LEU A 58 -8.50 7.31 -4.78
N MET A 59 -7.43 7.40 -5.57
CA MET A 59 -6.40 6.34 -5.63
C MET A 59 -5.71 6.15 -4.29
N THR A 60 -5.34 7.24 -3.62
CA THR A 60 -4.71 7.19 -2.29
C THR A 60 -5.65 6.57 -1.26
N ALA A 61 -6.91 6.96 -1.26
CA ALA A 61 -7.92 6.40 -0.36
C ALA A 61 -8.13 4.92 -0.62
N ALA A 62 -8.24 4.51 -1.89
CA ALA A 62 -8.33 3.11 -2.27
C ALA A 62 -7.09 2.33 -1.81
N ILE A 63 -5.87 2.83 -2.06
CA ILE A 63 -4.63 2.13 -1.68
C ILE A 63 -4.45 2.06 -0.15
N SER A 64 -4.84 3.10 0.57
CA SER A 64 -4.71 3.14 2.04
C SER A 64 -5.74 2.24 2.73
N LEU A 65 -6.99 2.27 2.28
CA LEU A 65 -8.09 1.54 2.92
C LEU A 65 -8.21 0.10 2.44
N TRP A 66 -7.82 -0.18 1.20
CA TRP A 66 -7.95 -1.52 0.63
C TRP A 66 -6.79 -2.40 1.04
N GLN A 67 -7.06 -3.27 2.02
CA GLN A 67 -6.16 -4.33 2.47
C GLN A 67 -6.73 -5.69 2.06
N PRO A 68 -6.58 -6.11 0.79
CA PRO A 68 -7.11 -7.39 0.34
C PRO A 68 -6.46 -8.53 1.14
N ALA A 69 -7.32 -9.34 1.79
CA ALA A 69 -6.95 -10.44 2.67
C ALA A 69 -6.06 -10.05 3.88
N GLY A 70 -6.18 -8.80 4.36
CA GLY A 70 -5.42 -8.31 5.52
C GLY A 70 -3.93 -8.09 5.24
N ARG A 71 -3.52 -8.07 3.97
CA ARG A 71 -2.16 -7.74 3.54
C ARG A 71 -2.14 -6.40 2.81
N SER A 72 -1.02 -5.69 2.95
CA SER A 72 -0.80 -4.44 2.25
C SER A 72 -0.67 -4.69 0.74
N LEU A 73 -0.94 -3.67 -0.07
CA LEU A 73 -0.68 -3.73 -1.51
C LEU A 73 0.81 -3.89 -1.84
N GLU A 74 1.71 -3.47 -0.95
CA GLU A 74 3.16 -3.68 -1.06
C GLU A 74 3.52 -5.16 -0.98
N ASP A 75 2.92 -5.90 -0.05
CA ASP A 75 3.09 -7.35 0.03
C ASP A 75 2.59 -8.03 -1.25
N TRP A 76 1.47 -7.57 -1.79
CA TRP A 76 0.97 -8.06 -3.08
C TRP A 76 1.90 -7.70 -4.24
N ALA A 77 2.49 -6.50 -4.24
CA ALA A 77 3.48 -6.09 -5.22
C ALA A 77 4.74 -6.97 -5.14
N LEU A 78 5.22 -7.30 -3.94
CA LEU A 78 6.33 -8.23 -3.73
C LEU A 78 5.99 -9.65 -4.17
N VAL A 79 4.77 -10.13 -3.87
CA VAL A 79 4.28 -11.43 -4.35
C VAL A 79 4.25 -11.47 -5.87
N LEU A 80 3.75 -10.41 -6.52
CA LEU A 80 3.71 -10.30 -7.97
C LEU A 80 5.12 -10.22 -8.57
N LEU A 81 6.00 -9.40 -8.00
CA LEU A 81 7.40 -9.26 -8.42
C LEU A 81 8.12 -10.60 -8.32
N ARG A 82 7.94 -11.32 -7.22
CA ARG A 82 8.49 -12.66 -7.01
C ARG A 82 7.93 -13.63 -8.04
N TYR A 83 6.63 -13.58 -8.29
CA TYR A 83 5.96 -14.44 -9.27
C TYR A 83 6.48 -14.23 -10.70
N ILE A 84 6.81 -13.00 -11.08
CA ILE A 84 7.39 -12.67 -12.39
C ILE A 84 8.88 -13.05 -12.45
N SER A 85 9.61 -12.85 -11.34
CA SER A 85 11.06 -13.09 -11.28
C SER A 85 11.43 -14.57 -11.20
N ILE A 86 10.53 -15.45 -10.73
CA ILE A 86 10.81 -16.89 -10.63
C ILE A 86 10.70 -17.52 -12.03
N PRO A 87 11.77 -18.17 -12.54
CA PRO A 87 11.70 -18.89 -13.80
C PRO A 87 10.68 -20.02 -13.69
N ARG A 88 9.69 -20.00 -14.59
CA ARG A 88 8.58 -20.97 -14.62
C ARG A 88 8.97 -22.33 -15.22
N VAL A 89 10.15 -22.40 -15.84
CA VAL A 89 10.66 -23.60 -16.48
C VAL A 89 11.99 -23.94 -15.82
N VAL A 90 11.99 -25.02 -15.05
CA VAL A 90 13.21 -25.56 -14.45
C VAL A 90 13.62 -26.75 -15.30
N VAL A 91 14.74 -26.62 -16.02
CA VAL A 91 15.33 -27.73 -16.77
C VAL A 91 16.14 -28.56 -15.80
N TRP A 92 15.76 -29.83 -15.62
CA TRP A 92 16.52 -30.76 -14.81
C TRP A 92 17.91 -30.98 -15.43
N ARG A 93 18.96 -30.53 -14.74
CA ARG A 93 20.34 -30.88 -15.11
C ARG A 93 20.84 -31.99 -14.21
N VAL A 94 21.07 -33.16 -14.79
CA VAL A 94 21.79 -34.26 -14.13
C VAL A 94 23.24 -33.83 -13.94
N ARG A 95 23.70 -33.77 -12.69
CA ARG A 95 25.10 -33.49 -12.37
C ARG A 95 25.92 -34.74 -12.70
N THR A 96 26.60 -34.74 -13.84
CA THR A 96 27.63 -35.73 -14.14
C THR A 96 28.89 -35.36 -13.38
N SER A 97 29.17 -36.13 -12.33
CA SER A 97 30.46 -36.17 -11.62
C SER A 97 31.53 -36.83 -12.48
#